data_AF-A0A0A9WVA7-F1
#
_entry.id   AF-A0A0A9WVA7-F1
#
_cell.length_a   1.000
_cell.length_b   1.000
_cell.length_c   1.000
_cell.angle_alpha   90.00
_cell.angle_beta   90.00
_cell.angle_gamma   90.00
#
_symmetry.space_group_name_H-M   'P 1'
#
loop_
_entity.id
_entity.type
_entity.pdbx_description
1 polymer ?
#
loop_
_entity_poly.entity_id
_entity_poly.type
_entity_poly.pdbx_seq_one_letter_code
_entity_poly.pdbx_strand_id
1 'polypeptide(L)'
;MHPVKKEPSTSKGRRKVKDQQEAAEDRGRSSDDEEYRKKRDRNNMAVKRSRVKSRMKTQETMERVDQLKRENDQLVEKINLMSKELTFLKELFIAQASSTGIPSNVDLEELFADNEPITDTKPDFFNLK
;
A
#
# COMPACT_ATOMS: atom_id res chain seq x y z
N MET A 1 2.91 -35.33 24.61
CA MET A 1 2.04 -36.37 23.98
C MET A 1 1.54 -37.30 25.07
N HIS A 2 0.25 -37.24 25.42
CA HIS A 2 -0.40 -38.20 26.31
C HIS A 2 -1.69 -38.68 25.64
N PRO A 3 -1.91 -40.01 25.48
CA PRO A 3 -3.09 -40.54 24.81
C PRO A 3 -4.22 -40.77 25.82
N VAL A 4 -5.39 -40.18 25.59
CA VAL A 4 -6.60 -40.50 26.35
C VAL A 4 -7.30 -41.68 25.66
N LYS A 5 -7.35 -42.81 26.37
CA LYS A 5 -8.07 -44.02 26.00
C LYS A 5 -9.59 -43.75 26.03
N LYS A 6 -10.31 -44.18 24.99
CA LYS A 6 -11.77 -44.08 24.88
C LYS A 6 -12.38 -45.45 25.18
N GLU A 7 -13.07 -45.58 26.30
CA GLU A 7 -13.88 -46.77 26.63
C GLU A 7 -15.24 -46.70 25.91
N PRO A 8 -15.82 -47.82 25.43
CA PRO A 8 -17.12 -47.83 24.76
C PRO A 8 -18.25 -48.16 25.75
N SER A 9 -19.16 -47.23 26.01
CA SER A 9 -20.40 -47.53 26.75
C SER A 9 -21.50 -47.95 25.77
N THR A 10 -21.76 -49.26 25.70
CA THR A 10 -22.98 -49.82 25.13
C THR A 10 -24.15 -49.65 26.10
N SER A 11 -25.30 -49.15 25.64
CA SER A 11 -26.57 -49.42 26.32
C SER A 11 -27.65 -49.76 25.29
N LYS A 12 -28.05 -51.04 25.28
CA LYS A 12 -29.22 -51.54 24.55
C LYS A 12 -30.43 -51.46 25.46
N GLY A 13 -31.50 -50.83 24.98
CA GLY A 13 -32.88 -51.23 25.25
C GLY A 13 -33.77 -50.22 25.99
N ARG A 14 -34.75 -49.64 25.29
CA ARG A 14 -36.19 -49.59 25.69
C ARG A 14 -37.08 -48.88 24.64
N ARG A 15 -37.91 -49.71 23.97
CA ARG A 15 -39.35 -49.54 23.66
C ARG A 15 -39.85 -48.23 23.01
N LYS A 16 -39.94 -48.26 21.66
CA LYS A 16 -41.13 -48.01 20.79
C LYS A 16 -42.13 -46.85 21.08
N VAL A 17 -41.71 -45.73 21.69
CA VAL A 17 -42.52 -44.48 21.70
C VAL A 17 -41.72 -43.24 21.26
N LYS A 18 -40.48 -43.42 20.80
CA LYS A 18 -39.51 -42.34 20.54
C LYS A 18 -39.43 -41.89 19.07
N ASP A 19 -40.04 -42.64 18.16
CA ASP A 19 -39.85 -42.46 16.71
C ASP A 19 -40.51 -41.19 16.14
N GLN A 20 -41.50 -40.61 16.84
CA GLN A 20 -42.16 -39.37 16.39
C GLN A 20 -41.50 -38.08 16.92
N GLN A 21 -40.74 -38.16 18.02
CA GLN A 21 -40.03 -37.01 18.58
C GLN A 21 -38.60 -36.89 18.02
N GLU A 22 -37.93 -38.00 17.75
CA GLU A 22 -36.60 -38.00 17.11
C GLU A 22 -36.63 -37.52 15.66
N ALA A 23 -37.70 -37.79 14.90
CA ALA A 23 -37.83 -37.32 13.51
C ALA A 23 -38.09 -35.81 13.40
N ALA A 24 -38.66 -35.17 14.43
CA ALA A 24 -38.86 -33.72 14.46
C ALA A 24 -37.59 -32.99 14.91
N GLU A 25 -36.85 -33.56 15.88
CA GLU A 25 -35.55 -33.05 16.30
C GLU A 25 -34.48 -33.21 15.20
N ASP A 26 -34.45 -34.33 14.47
CA ASP A 26 -33.54 -34.55 13.33
C ASP A 26 -33.78 -33.57 12.16
N ARG A 27 -35.05 -33.26 11.85
CA ARG A 27 -35.39 -32.22 10.86
C ARG A 27 -34.99 -30.82 11.31
N GLY A 28 -35.16 -30.50 12.60
CA GLY A 28 -34.72 -29.22 13.17
C GLY A 28 -33.20 -29.08 13.21
N ARG A 29 -32.48 -30.18 13.51
CA ARG A 29 -31.01 -30.25 13.49
C ARG A 29 -30.46 -30.13 12.08
N SER A 30 -31.11 -30.76 11.11
CA SER A 30 -30.76 -30.64 9.69
C SER A 30 -30.96 -29.21 9.16
N SER A 31 -32.03 -28.53 9.60
CA SER A 31 -32.26 -27.11 9.27
C SER A 31 -31.23 -26.19 9.92
N ASP A 32 -30.89 -26.40 11.19
CA ASP A 32 -29.85 -25.61 11.89
C ASP A 32 -28.46 -25.90 11.30
N ASP A 33 -28.18 -27.14 10.92
CA ASP A 33 -26.96 -27.54 10.20
C ASP A 33 -26.88 -26.91 8.81
N GLU A 34 -28.01 -26.80 8.08
CA GLU A 34 -28.07 -26.13 6.79
C GLU A 34 -27.89 -24.61 6.92
N GLU A 35 -28.51 -23.99 7.92
CA GLU A 35 -28.28 -22.59 8.26
C GLU A 35 -26.83 -22.32 8.67
N TYR A 36 -26.24 -23.20 9.48
CA TYR A 36 -24.85 -23.13 9.88
C TYR A 36 -23.92 -23.22 8.66
N ARG A 37 -24.16 -24.18 7.75
CA ARG A 37 -23.42 -24.30 6.48
C ARG A 37 -23.52 -23.01 5.66
N LYS A 38 -24.72 -22.46 5.46
CA LYS A 38 -24.92 -21.19 4.74
C LYS A 38 -24.16 -20.03 5.39
N LYS A 39 -24.17 -19.93 6.72
CA LYS A 39 -23.41 -18.91 7.48
C LYS A 39 -21.90 -19.10 7.30
N ARG A 40 -21.40 -20.34 7.36
CA ARG A 40 -19.98 -20.67 7.15
C ARG A 40 -19.52 -20.39 5.73
N ASP A 41 -20.33 -20.72 4.74
CA ASP A 41 -20.02 -20.43 3.33
C ASP A 41 -19.96 -18.92 3.09
N ARG A 42 -20.91 -18.16 3.63
CA ARG A 42 -20.85 -16.69 3.62
C ARG A 42 -19.59 -16.14 4.30
N ASN A 43 -19.22 -16.67 5.47
CA ASN A 43 -18.02 -16.24 6.17
C ASN A 43 -16.74 -16.58 5.37
N ASN A 44 -16.66 -17.78 4.82
CA ASN A 44 -15.54 -18.21 3.98
C ASN A 44 -15.38 -17.28 2.77
N MET A 45 -16.50 -16.88 2.14
CA MET A 45 -16.48 -15.90 1.06
C MET A 45 -16.04 -14.52 1.54
N ALA A 46 -16.53 -14.06 2.69
CA ALA A 46 -16.12 -12.77 3.28
C ALA A 46 -14.62 -12.74 3.60
N VAL A 47 -14.07 -13.82 4.16
CA VAL A 47 -12.63 -13.95 4.45
C VAL A 47 -11.81 -13.95 3.16
N LYS A 48 -12.24 -14.71 2.13
CA LYS A 48 -11.57 -14.68 0.82
C LYS A 48 -11.55 -13.27 0.23
N ARG A 49 -12.71 -12.58 0.23
CA ARG A 49 -12.81 -11.19 -0.24
C ARG A 49 -11.93 -10.23 0.57
N SER A 50 -11.92 -10.34 1.90
CA SER A 50 -11.09 -9.52 2.78
C SER A 50 -9.60 -9.71 2.49
N ARG A 51 -9.15 -10.96 2.34
CA ARG A 51 -7.76 -11.27 1.98
C ARG A 51 -7.36 -10.70 0.63
N VAL A 52 -8.20 -10.86 -0.39
CA VAL A 52 -7.95 -10.28 -1.73
C VAL A 52 -7.90 -8.77 -1.64
N LYS A 53 -8.85 -8.13 -0.97
CA LYS A 53 -8.87 -6.67 -0.78
C LYS A 53 -7.60 -6.16 -0.10
N SER A 54 -7.13 -6.84 0.94
CA SER A 54 -5.88 -6.47 1.62
C SER A 54 -4.68 -6.58 0.69
N ARG A 55 -4.58 -7.67 -0.09
CA ARG A 55 -3.49 -7.85 -1.06
C ARG A 55 -3.51 -6.80 -2.15
N MET A 56 -4.69 -6.51 -2.71
CA MET A 56 -4.87 -5.46 -3.72
C MET A 56 -4.47 -4.10 -3.18
N LYS A 57 -4.89 -3.74 -1.96
CA LYS A 57 -4.48 -2.47 -1.34
C LYS A 57 -2.96 -2.36 -1.20
N THR A 58 -2.29 -3.43 -0.78
CA THR A 58 -0.82 -3.45 -0.70
C THR A 58 -0.19 -3.27 -2.08
N GLN A 59 -0.70 -3.98 -3.09
CA GLN A 59 -0.22 -3.88 -4.47
C GLN A 59 -0.40 -2.47 -5.05
N GLU A 60 -1.60 -1.90 -4.93
CA GLU A 60 -1.91 -0.52 -5.36
C GLU A 60 -1.00 0.51 -4.67
N THR A 61 -0.69 0.29 -3.39
CA THR A 61 0.22 1.17 -2.64
C THR A 61 1.64 1.09 -3.20
N MET A 62 2.14 -0.11 -3.49
CA MET A 62 3.46 -0.29 -4.11
C MET A 62 3.53 0.36 -5.49
N GLU A 63 2.51 0.14 -6.33
CA GLU A 63 2.40 0.76 -7.65
C GLU A 63 2.37 2.29 -7.56
N ARG A 64 1.65 2.85 -6.58
CA ARG A 64 1.63 4.30 -6.35
C ARG A 64 2.99 4.83 -5.91
N VAL A 65 3.71 4.11 -5.05
CA VAL A 65 5.08 4.48 -4.65
C VAL A 65 6.00 4.51 -5.87
N ASP A 66 5.92 3.51 -6.75
CA ASP A 66 6.78 3.44 -7.93
C ASP A 66 6.39 4.48 -9.00
N GLN A 67 5.11 4.83 -9.11
CA GLN A 67 4.65 5.96 -9.91
C GLN A 67 5.22 7.29 -9.38
N LEU A 68 5.13 7.53 -8.06
CA LEU A 68 5.66 8.73 -7.43
C LEU A 68 7.19 8.85 -7.56
N LYS A 69 7.92 7.74 -7.50
CA LYS A 69 9.37 7.74 -7.76
C LYS A 69 9.67 8.20 -9.19
N ARG A 70 8.98 7.63 -10.18
CA ARG A 70 9.16 8.01 -11.59
C ARG A 70 8.81 9.49 -11.84
N GLU A 71 7.71 9.97 -11.26
CA GLU A 71 7.33 11.38 -11.35
C GLU A 71 8.38 12.29 -10.69
N ASN A 72 8.93 11.88 -9.54
CA ASN A 72 10.00 12.63 -8.88
C ASN A 72 11.25 12.70 -9.77
N ASP A 73 11.70 11.57 -10.33
CA ASP A 73 12.85 11.53 -11.23
C ASP A 73 12.66 12.47 -12.44
N GLN A 74 11.45 12.50 -13.04
CA GLN A 74 11.11 13.41 -14.13
C GLN A 74 11.13 14.89 -13.71
N LEU A 75 10.62 15.19 -12.51
CA LEU A 75 10.65 16.54 -11.97
C LEU A 75 12.07 17.01 -11.69
N VAL A 76 12.92 16.14 -11.13
CA VAL A 76 14.35 16.40 -10.91
C VAL A 76 15.06 16.68 -12.23
N GLU A 77 14.83 15.87 -13.26
CA GLU A 77 15.40 16.09 -14.59
C GLU A 77 14.97 17.46 -15.17
N LYS A 78 13.69 17.80 -15.04
CA LYS A 78 13.16 19.09 -15.51
C LYS A 78 13.80 20.26 -14.78
N ILE A 79 13.94 20.17 -13.46
CA ILE A 79 14.60 21.21 -12.65
C ILE A 79 16.05 21.35 -13.10
N ASN A 80 16.77 20.24 -13.24
CA ASN A 80 18.16 20.25 -13.69
C ASN A 80 18.33 20.89 -15.07
N LEU A 81 17.41 20.62 -16.01
CA LEU A 81 17.41 21.26 -17.32
C LEU A 81 17.21 22.77 -17.20
N MET A 82 16.17 23.20 -16.47
CA MET A 82 15.87 24.62 -16.26
C MET A 82 17.02 25.36 -15.56
N SER A 83 17.65 24.74 -14.56
CA SER A 83 18.83 25.31 -13.89
C SER A 83 19.99 25.49 -14.87
N LYS A 84 20.25 24.53 -15.76
CA LYS A 84 21.29 24.66 -16.80
C LYS A 84 20.97 25.77 -17.80
N GLU A 85 19.72 25.87 -18.24
CA GLU A 85 19.27 26.94 -19.15
C GLU A 85 19.43 28.32 -18.50
N LEU A 86 19.09 28.45 -17.22
CA LEU A 86 19.29 29.68 -16.46
C LEU A 86 20.77 30.02 -16.32
N THR A 87 21.63 29.05 -15.98
CA THR A 87 23.08 29.27 -15.91
C THR A 87 23.65 29.71 -17.26
N PHE A 88 23.25 29.06 -18.35
CA PHE A 88 23.67 29.44 -19.69
C PHE A 88 23.27 30.89 -20.06
N LEU A 89 22.03 31.29 -19.74
CA LEU A 89 21.58 32.67 -19.96
C LEU A 89 22.33 33.68 -19.09
N LYS A 90 22.67 33.32 -17.85
CA LYS A 90 23.51 34.15 -16.95
C LYS A 90 24.90 34.36 -17.56
N GLU A 91 25.56 33.28 -17.98
CA GLU A 91 26.89 33.34 -18.60
C GLU A 91 26.88 34.21 -19.87
N LEU A 92 25.85 34.06 -20.71
CA LEU A 92 25.69 34.87 -21.92
C LEU A 92 25.53 36.36 -21.58
N PHE A 93 24.71 36.69 -20.58
CA PHE A 93 24.50 38.07 -20.15
C PHE A 93 25.78 38.69 -19.57
N ILE A 94 26.52 37.96 -18.72
CA ILE A 94 27.80 38.41 -18.15
C ILE A 94 28.83 38.67 -19.26
N ALA A 95 28.94 37.75 -20.24
CA ALA A 95 29.86 37.90 -21.36
C ALA A 95 29.53 39.14 -22.21
N GLN A 96 28.24 39.40 -22.45
CA GLN A 96 27.79 40.56 -23.22
C GLN A 96 27.89 41.87 -22.46
N ALA A 97 27.64 41.87 -21.15
CA ALA A 97 27.81 43.04 -20.27
C ALA A 97 29.28 43.46 -20.17
N SER A 98 30.19 42.47 -20.11
CA SER A 98 31.64 42.68 -20.15
C SER A 98 32.11 43.31 -21.48
N SER A 99 31.42 43.00 -22.58
CA SER A 99 31.71 43.52 -23.93
C SER A 99 31.15 44.93 -24.18
N THR A 100 30.01 45.28 -23.55
CA THR A 100 29.30 46.55 -23.78
C THR A 100 29.63 47.66 -22.76
N GLY A 101 30.57 47.44 -21.83
CA GLY A 101 31.05 48.46 -20.91
C GLY A 101 30.05 48.86 -19.82
N ILE A 102 29.16 47.93 -19.44
CA ILE A 102 28.24 48.11 -18.31
C ILE A 102 29.07 48.27 -17.03
N PRO A 103 28.80 49.27 -16.17
CA PRO A 103 29.62 49.49 -14.97
C PRO A 103 29.57 48.27 -14.06
N SER A 104 30.75 47.84 -13.60
CA SER A 104 31.06 46.72 -12.70
C SER A 104 30.46 46.83 -11.29
N ASN A 105 29.47 47.70 -11.10
CA ASN A 105 28.89 48.04 -9.80
C ASN A 105 27.69 47.15 -9.42
N VAL A 106 27.33 46.20 -10.28
CA VAL A 106 26.31 45.18 -9.98
C VAL A 106 27.05 43.87 -9.75
N ASP A 107 27.11 43.43 -8.50
CA ASP A 107 27.60 42.10 -8.17
C ASP A 107 26.55 41.08 -8.61
N LEU A 108 26.73 40.58 -9.84
CA LEU A 108 25.82 39.62 -10.45
C LEU A 108 25.82 38.29 -9.70
N GLU A 109 26.91 37.92 -9.02
CA GLU A 109 26.96 36.72 -8.16
C GLU A 109 26.00 36.86 -6.97
N GLU A 110 25.97 38.02 -6.30
CA GLU A 110 25.11 38.27 -5.15
C GLU A 110 23.61 38.26 -5.52
N LEU A 111 23.26 38.77 -6.72
CA LEU A 111 21.86 38.77 -7.20
C LEU A 111 21.34 37.37 -7.55
N PHE A 112 22.24 36.41 -7.78
CA PHE A 112 21.91 35.07 -8.25
C PHE A 112 22.25 33.95 -7.25
N ALA A 113 22.76 34.28 -6.07
CA ALA A 113 23.14 33.36 -5.00
C ALA A 113 22.00 32.46 -4.50
N ASP A 114 20.75 32.91 -4.64
CA ASP A 114 19.57 32.14 -4.22
C ASP A 114 19.22 30.96 -5.17
N ASN A 115 19.91 30.83 -6.30
CA ASN A 115 19.74 29.70 -7.23
C ASN A 115 20.73 28.57 -6.92
N GLU A 116 20.72 28.10 -5.68
CA GLU A 116 21.38 26.85 -5.33
C GLU A 116 20.80 25.72 -6.20
N PRO A 117 21.64 24.89 -6.86
CA PRO A 117 21.15 23.70 -7.52
C PRO A 117 20.39 22.87 -6.48
N ILE A 118 19.22 22.36 -6.84
CA ILE A 118 18.54 21.39 -5.99
C ILE A 118 19.49 20.21 -5.86
N THR A 119 20.17 20.14 -4.73
CA THR A 119 21.07 19.04 -4.44
C THR A 119 20.23 17.77 -4.35
N ASP A 120 20.73 16.67 -4.91
CA ASP A 120 20.15 15.33 -4.82
C ASP A 120 20.12 14.79 -3.37
N THR A 121 20.09 15.67 -2.37
CA THR A 121 19.94 15.35 -0.97
C THR A 121 18.53 14.81 -0.78
N LYS A 122 18.39 13.51 -1.03
CA LYS A 122 17.18 12.75 -0.76
C LYS A 122 16.78 13.06 0.68
N PRO A 123 15.64 13.72 0.90
CA PRO A 123 15.30 14.14 2.24
C PRO A 123 15.12 12.88 3.11
N ASP A 124 15.71 12.92 4.32
CA ASP A 124 15.88 11.79 5.24
C ASP A 124 14.57 11.14 5.75
N PHE A 125 13.42 11.50 5.19
CA PHE A 125 12.10 10.98 5.57
C PHE A 125 11.98 9.45 5.48
N PHE A 126 12.79 8.79 4.65
CA PHE A 126 12.75 7.34 4.46
C PHE A 126 13.78 6.56 5.29
N ASN A 127 14.65 7.25 6.05
CA ASN A 127 15.67 6.63 6.91
C ASN A 127 15.15 6.39 8.34
N LEU A 128 13.92 5.90 8.49
CA LEU A 128 13.42 5.47 9.81
C LEU A 128 13.76 4.00 10.02
N LYS A 129 14.67 3.74 10.97
CA LYS A 129 15.09 2.41 11.43
C LYS A 129 13.90 1.54 11.85
#